data_AF-A0A0P4WDF7-F1
#
_entry.id   AF-A0A0P4WDF7-F1
#
_cell.length_a   1.000
_cell.length_b   1.000
_cell.length_c   1.000
_cell.angle_alpha   90.00
_cell.angle_beta   90.00
_cell.angle_gamma   90.00
#
_symmetry.space_group_name_H-M   'P 1'
#
loop_
_entity.id
_entity.type
_entity.pdbx_description
1 polymer ?
#
loop_
_entity_poly.entity_id
_entity_poly.type
_entity_poly.pdbx_seq_one_letter_code
_entity_poly.pdbx_strand_id
1 'polypeptide(L)'
;MAQQLTAATGKRKRDDTSESTSLHLQVVPEARKLKRRRLGPYPTVALDSDGTVMATVNGHECRVLPDSGTTTSVLFLPLARRLGLVTGREEKHLMKFDTWHGLQTMEVVVLEDVAVLLEGGVEVHSPARVFPESFGEGYDMDLFVLDVNLLRRGRVVQRFHQGGSTLTFRRPRRLRTVPKQRPMKVFTFQVREEGGKEHFQVLLDTGCENFSISEEWKAKHRGGVAKVQDVYLNLRQGCDLHASGPSTLMSAAQDMVMGCRPLQQYEAGIDYGRQTVSFRFGAKTVKVKLQHV
;
A
#
# COMPACT_ATOMS: atom_id res chain seq x y z
N MET A 1 39.19 54.17 56.44
CA MET A 1 39.26 52.69 56.56
C MET A 1 39.40 52.12 55.16
N ALA A 2 40.47 51.33 54.93
CA ALA A 2 40.80 50.45 53.80
C ALA A 2 40.61 50.99 52.36
N GLN A 3 41.66 51.43 51.66
CA GLN A 3 42.55 50.64 50.77
C GLN A 3 41.78 49.88 49.67
N GLN A 4 41.82 50.37 48.41
CA GLN A 4 42.79 50.04 47.33
C GLN A 4 42.48 48.66 46.71
N LEU A 5 42.50 48.40 45.38
CA LEU A 5 43.19 48.98 44.23
C LEU A 5 42.61 48.31 42.95
N THR A 6 42.46 49.08 41.86
CA THR A 6 42.78 48.79 40.42
C THR A 6 42.53 47.41 39.79
N ALA A 7 42.25 47.20 38.50
CA ALA A 7 42.08 48.03 37.30
C ALA A 7 41.70 47.09 36.12
N ALA A 8 41.46 47.70 34.96
CA ALA A 8 41.79 47.21 33.61
C ALA A 8 40.82 46.23 32.91
N THR A 9 40.05 46.83 31.98
CA THR A 9 39.93 46.47 30.55
C THR A 9 40.11 45.00 30.14
N GLY A 10 39.00 44.40 29.71
CA GLY A 10 38.99 43.18 28.91
C GLY A 10 37.77 43.18 27.98
N LYS A 11 38.03 43.28 26.67
CA LYS A 11 37.07 43.26 25.56
C LYS A 11 36.07 42.10 25.72
N ARG A 12 34.76 42.39 25.73
CA ARG A 12 33.74 41.36 25.50
C ARG A 12 33.79 40.93 24.03
N LYS A 13 34.19 39.67 23.85
CA LYS A 13 34.06 38.86 22.65
C LYS A 13 32.65 39.06 22.06
N ARG A 14 32.57 39.53 20.81
CA ARG A 14 31.37 39.34 19.99
C ARG A 14 31.27 37.83 19.76
N ASP A 15 30.23 37.22 20.31
CA ASP A 15 29.85 35.88 19.89
C ASP A 15 29.37 35.98 18.44
N ASP A 16 30.16 35.36 17.59
CA ASP A 16 29.87 35.05 16.20
C ASP A 16 28.83 33.91 16.19
N THR A 17 27.57 34.23 16.53
CA THR A 17 26.46 33.37 16.12
C THR A 17 26.13 33.72 14.68
N SER A 18 26.97 33.25 13.77
CA SER A 18 26.55 33.10 12.38
C SER A 18 25.35 32.16 12.39
N GLU A 19 24.14 32.73 12.35
CA GLU A 19 22.96 32.00 11.94
C GLU A 19 23.25 31.47 10.53
N SER A 20 23.74 30.23 10.48
CA SER A 20 23.87 29.45 9.27
C SER A 20 22.46 29.29 8.72
N THR A 21 22.04 30.22 7.87
CA THR A 21 20.84 30.07 7.06
C THR A 21 21.19 29.06 5.97
N SER A 22 21.20 27.78 6.34
CA SER A 22 21.49 26.70 5.41
C SER A 22 20.32 26.57 4.44
N LEU A 23 20.58 26.94 3.18
CA LEU A 23 19.65 26.76 2.09
C LEU A 23 19.69 25.28 1.65
N HIS A 24 18.72 24.49 2.13
CA HIS A 24 18.57 23.10 1.72
C HIS A 24 17.86 23.05 0.36
N LEU A 25 18.64 23.03 -0.71
CA LEU A 25 18.13 22.83 -2.07
C LEU A 25 17.99 21.32 -2.34
N GLN A 26 16.76 20.86 -2.54
CA GLN A 26 16.48 19.50 -2.96
C GLN A 26 16.54 19.43 -4.49
N VAL A 27 17.45 18.61 -5.03
CA VAL A 27 17.46 18.30 -6.46
C VAL A 27 16.20 17.49 -6.74
N VAL A 28 15.28 18.07 -7.50
CA VAL A 28 14.15 17.32 -8.06
C VAL A 28 14.72 16.50 -9.22
N PRO A 29 14.67 15.16 -9.18
CA PRO A 29 15.11 14.35 -10.32
C PRO A 29 14.36 14.79 -11.58
N GLU A 30 15.08 15.10 -12.66
CA GLU A 30 14.44 15.39 -13.95
C GLU A 30 13.71 14.13 -14.42
N ALA A 31 12.39 14.12 -14.32
CA ALA A 31 11.57 13.09 -14.92
C ALA A 31 11.78 13.13 -16.44
N ARG A 32 12.47 12.10 -16.99
CA ARG A 32 12.60 11.94 -18.44
C ARG A 32 11.20 11.91 -19.06
N LYS A 33 10.91 12.86 -19.97
CA LYS A 33 9.64 12.93 -20.70
C LYS A 33 9.46 11.68 -21.56
N LEU A 34 8.68 10.72 -21.08
CA LEU A 34 8.31 9.52 -21.85
C LEU A 34 7.35 9.91 -22.99
N LYS A 35 7.56 9.34 -24.19
CA LYS A 35 6.72 9.58 -25.36
C LYS A 35 5.28 9.14 -25.05
N ARG A 36 4.37 10.11 -24.97
CA ARG A 36 2.96 9.91 -24.60
C ARG A 36 2.22 9.17 -25.72
N ARG A 37 1.82 7.91 -25.47
CA ARG A 37 0.83 7.24 -26.32
C ARG A 37 -0.56 7.81 -26.06
N ARG A 38 -1.37 7.96 -27.11
CA ARG A 38 -2.80 8.27 -26.95
C ARG A 38 -3.47 7.04 -26.35
N LEU A 39 -3.91 7.14 -25.10
CA LEU A 39 -4.66 6.09 -24.43
C LEU A 39 -6.09 6.03 -24.97
N GLY A 40 -6.63 4.82 -25.07
CA GLY A 40 -8.06 4.62 -25.26
C GLY A 40 -8.88 5.21 -24.10
N PRO A 41 -10.22 5.22 -24.20
CA PRO A 41 -11.08 5.79 -23.15
C PRO A 41 -10.93 5.07 -21.80
N TYR A 42 -10.65 3.76 -21.84
CA TYR A 42 -10.47 2.89 -20.69
C TYR A 42 -9.22 2.03 -20.87
N PRO A 43 -8.01 2.60 -20.69
CA PRO A 43 -6.79 1.84 -20.85
C PRO A 43 -6.77 0.70 -19.84
N THR A 44 -6.23 -0.42 -20.30
CA THR A 44 -6.26 -1.69 -19.59
C THR A 44 -4.83 -2.20 -19.48
N VAL A 45 -4.48 -2.70 -18.28
CA VAL A 45 -3.15 -3.18 -17.93
C VAL A 45 -3.32 -4.60 -17.38
N ALA A 46 -2.59 -5.55 -17.96
CA ALA A 46 -2.54 -6.91 -17.43
C ALA A 46 -1.54 -6.96 -16.27
N LEU A 47 -1.87 -7.72 -15.24
CA LEU A 47 -0.99 -8.07 -14.14
C LEU A 47 -0.64 -9.55 -14.26
N ASP A 48 0.59 -9.89 -13.92
CA ASP A 48 1.10 -11.25 -13.87
C ASP A 48 0.39 -12.07 -12.78
N SER A 49 0.72 -13.37 -12.70
CA SER A 49 0.11 -14.30 -11.75
C SER A 49 0.31 -13.91 -10.28
N ASP A 50 1.41 -13.22 -10.00
CA ASP A 50 1.74 -12.69 -8.67
C ASP A 50 1.16 -11.29 -8.40
N GLY A 51 0.31 -10.79 -9.31
CA GLY A 51 -0.37 -9.51 -9.16
C GLY A 51 0.50 -8.29 -9.51
N THR A 52 1.71 -8.50 -10.05
CA THR A 52 2.60 -7.39 -10.41
C THR A 52 2.48 -6.99 -11.88
N VAL A 53 3.03 -5.82 -12.22
CA VAL A 53 3.19 -5.36 -13.60
C VAL A 53 4.48 -4.57 -13.74
N MET A 54 5.08 -4.62 -14.93
CA MET A 54 6.22 -3.77 -15.23
C MET A 54 5.83 -2.30 -15.34
N ALA A 55 6.72 -1.44 -14.89
CA ALA A 55 6.55 0.00 -14.96
C ALA A 55 7.88 0.70 -15.17
N THR A 56 7.82 1.99 -15.52
CA THR A 56 8.98 2.87 -15.61
C THR A 56 8.84 4.03 -14.63
N VAL A 57 9.88 4.26 -13.82
CA VAL A 57 10.02 5.40 -12.91
C VAL A 57 11.34 6.10 -13.20
N ASN A 58 11.32 7.41 -13.46
CA ASN A 58 12.51 8.18 -13.87
C ASN A 58 13.31 7.56 -15.04
N GLY A 59 12.65 6.81 -15.93
CA GLY A 59 13.30 6.13 -17.05
C GLY A 59 13.95 4.78 -16.71
N HIS A 60 13.81 4.31 -15.48
CA HIS A 60 14.27 2.99 -15.01
C HIS A 60 13.09 2.05 -14.85
N GLU A 61 13.26 0.79 -15.24
CA GLU A 61 12.22 -0.24 -15.09
C GLU A 61 12.16 -0.76 -13.65
N CYS A 62 10.94 -1.03 -13.18
CA CYS A 62 10.67 -1.73 -11.94
C CYS A 62 9.38 -2.53 -12.01
N ARG A 63 9.22 -3.44 -11.05
CA ARG A 63 7.96 -4.16 -10.82
C ARG A 63 7.09 -3.37 -9.87
N VAL A 64 5.81 -3.29 -10.20
CA VAL A 64 4.80 -2.57 -9.43
C VAL A 64 3.73 -3.53 -8.96
N LEU A 65 3.34 -3.41 -7.69
CA LEU A 65 2.25 -4.18 -7.07
C LEU A 65 1.10 -3.24 -6.70
N PRO A 66 -0.03 -3.27 -7.44
CA PRO A 66 -1.24 -2.57 -7.06
C PRO A 66 -1.90 -3.27 -5.86
N ASP A 67 -1.89 -2.61 -4.71
CA ASP A 67 -2.29 -3.19 -3.44
C ASP A 67 -3.47 -2.44 -2.79
N SER A 68 -4.58 -3.16 -2.61
CA SER A 68 -5.76 -2.64 -1.90
C SER A 68 -5.69 -2.74 -0.37
N GLY A 69 -4.73 -3.49 0.17
CA GLY A 69 -4.47 -3.66 1.59
C GLY A 69 -3.68 -2.50 2.20
N THR A 70 -2.95 -1.72 1.40
CA THR A 70 -2.23 -0.54 1.86
C THR A 70 -2.92 0.79 1.54
N THR A 71 -2.79 1.74 2.46
CA THR A 71 -3.28 3.12 2.32
C THR A 71 -2.19 4.11 1.89
N THR A 72 -0.94 3.66 1.77
CA THR A 72 0.18 4.51 1.33
C THR A 72 1.09 3.73 0.40
N SER A 73 1.52 4.37 -0.69
CA SER A 73 2.42 3.75 -1.64
C SER A 73 3.80 3.63 -0.99
N VAL A 74 4.43 2.46 -1.12
CA VAL A 74 5.70 2.17 -0.45
C VAL A 74 6.71 1.54 -1.41
N LEU A 75 7.98 1.81 -1.15
CA LEU A 75 9.11 1.13 -1.78
C LEU A 75 10.26 1.06 -0.78
N PHE A 76 11.16 0.10 -0.96
CA PHE A 76 12.34 -0.01 -0.11
C PHE A 76 13.49 0.86 -0.61
N LEU A 77 14.36 1.26 0.33
CA LEU A 77 15.52 2.11 0.06
C LEU A 77 16.42 1.62 -1.10
N PRO A 78 16.73 0.32 -1.24
CA PRO A 78 17.52 -0.17 -2.38
C PRO A 78 16.86 0.13 -3.74
N LEU A 79 15.56 -0.14 -3.87
CA LEU A 79 14.80 0.19 -5.09
C LEU A 79 14.74 1.70 -5.32
N ALA A 80 14.45 2.49 -4.28
CA ALA A 80 14.37 3.94 -4.40
C ALA A 80 15.68 4.56 -4.92
N ARG A 81 16.83 4.05 -4.45
CA ARG A 81 18.16 4.44 -4.95
C ARG A 81 18.35 4.03 -6.41
N ARG A 82 18.01 2.79 -6.75
CA ARG A 82 18.12 2.26 -8.13
C ARG A 82 17.27 3.05 -9.13
N LEU A 83 16.10 3.54 -8.70
CA LEU A 83 15.21 4.38 -9.49
C LEU A 83 15.63 5.87 -9.51
N GLY A 84 16.71 6.25 -8.82
CA GLY A 84 17.17 7.64 -8.73
C GLY A 84 16.18 8.56 -8.02
N LEU A 85 15.36 8.03 -7.11
CA LEU A 85 14.38 8.80 -6.32
C LEU A 85 15.00 9.39 -5.06
N VAL A 86 16.04 8.75 -4.53
CA VAL A 86 16.74 9.16 -3.32
C VAL A 86 18.25 8.93 -3.46
N THR A 87 19.01 9.76 -2.75
CA THR A 87 20.47 9.73 -2.61
C THR A 87 20.91 9.01 -1.34
N GLY A 88 20.03 8.87 -0.36
CA GLY A 88 20.31 8.37 0.99
C GLY A 88 20.68 9.45 2.01
N ARG A 89 20.62 10.73 1.63
CA ARG A 89 20.89 11.89 2.51
C ARG A 89 19.64 12.68 2.85
N GLU A 90 18.48 12.21 2.40
CA GLU A 90 17.20 12.85 2.64
C GLU A 90 16.86 12.86 4.13
N GLU A 91 16.08 13.87 4.53
CA GLU A 91 15.48 13.90 5.85
C GLU A 91 14.59 12.66 6.03
N LYS A 92 14.71 12.05 7.19
CA LYS A 92 13.86 10.92 7.59
C LYS A 92 12.86 11.40 8.63
N HIS A 93 11.64 10.89 8.50
CA HIS A 93 10.57 11.16 9.43
C HIS A 93 10.21 9.89 10.18
N LEU A 94 10.12 9.98 11.50
CA LEU A 94 9.64 8.88 12.33
C LEU A 94 8.12 8.76 12.16
N MET A 95 7.66 7.64 11.61
CA MET A 95 6.25 7.39 11.32
C MET A 95 5.79 6.04 11.88
N LYS A 96 4.49 5.95 12.22
CA LYS A 96 3.85 4.71 12.67
C LYS A 96 3.08 4.07 11.53
N PHE A 97 3.24 2.77 11.35
CA PHE A 97 2.57 1.97 10.33
C PHE A 97 1.93 0.75 10.99
N ASP A 98 0.69 0.48 10.64
CA ASP A 98 0.06 -0.80 10.96
C ASP A 98 0.44 -1.80 9.85
N THR A 99 1.14 -2.86 10.24
CA THR A 99 1.70 -3.86 9.32
C THR A 99 1.21 -5.24 9.72
N TRP A 100 1.52 -6.27 8.93
CA TRP A 100 1.17 -7.64 9.30
C TRP A 100 1.88 -8.13 10.56
N HIS A 101 3.00 -7.50 10.93
CA HIS A 101 3.71 -7.71 12.19
C HIS A 101 3.24 -6.76 13.31
N GLY A 102 2.05 -6.19 13.16
CA GLY A 102 1.46 -5.23 14.08
C GLY A 102 1.95 -3.79 13.85
N LEU A 103 1.73 -2.95 14.86
CA LEU A 103 2.08 -1.54 14.82
C LEU A 103 3.61 -1.36 14.92
N GLN A 104 4.21 -0.85 13.85
CA GLN A 104 5.65 -0.61 13.73
C GLN A 104 5.92 0.90 13.68
N THR A 105 6.99 1.34 14.35
CA THR A 105 7.48 2.71 14.25
C THR A 105 8.83 2.69 13.54
N MET A 106 8.95 3.43 12.44
CA MET A 106 10.16 3.42 11.61
C MET A 106 10.46 4.79 11.02
N GLU A 107 11.74 5.04 10.77
CA GLU A 107 12.22 6.22 10.05
C GLU A 107 12.06 6.01 8.54
N VAL A 108 11.32 6.89 7.88
CA VAL A 108 11.06 6.80 6.43
C VAL A 108 11.40 8.10 5.72
N VAL A 109 11.79 8.01 4.46
CA VAL A 109 11.85 9.18 3.59
C VAL A 109 10.48 9.39 2.94
N VAL A 110 10.02 10.64 2.92
CA VAL A 110 8.75 11.02 2.29
C VAL A 110 9.02 11.55 0.88
N LEU A 111 8.44 10.91 -0.13
CA LEU A 111 8.42 11.40 -1.49
C LEU A 111 7.03 11.97 -1.78
N GLU A 112 6.94 13.25 -2.15
CA GLU A 112 5.67 13.94 -2.33
C GLU A 112 4.95 13.59 -3.64
N ASP A 113 5.73 13.36 -4.71
CA ASP A 113 5.18 12.99 -6.02
C ASP A 113 6.16 12.08 -6.77
N VAL A 114 5.78 10.82 -6.96
CA VAL A 114 6.49 9.86 -7.78
C VAL A 114 5.63 9.53 -9.00
N ALA A 115 6.15 9.85 -10.17
CA ALA A 115 5.55 9.51 -11.45
C ALA A 115 5.94 8.10 -11.88
N VAL A 116 4.94 7.25 -12.10
CA VAL A 116 5.08 5.85 -12.51
C VAL A 116 4.31 5.64 -13.81
N LEU A 117 4.99 5.16 -14.85
CA LEU A 117 4.37 4.77 -16.11
C LEU A 117 4.18 3.25 -16.13
N LEU A 118 2.95 2.78 -15.94
CA LEU A 118 2.64 1.36 -16.04
C LEU A 118 2.72 0.88 -17.48
N GLU A 119 3.10 -0.39 -17.66
CA GLU A 119 2.96 -1.08 -18.94
C GLU A 119 1.51 -0.98 -19.44
N GLY A 120 1.32 -0.57 -20.70
CA GLY A 120 0.01 -0.11 -21.22
C GLY A 120 -0.16 1.42 -21.25
N GLY A 121 0.83 2.17 -20.75
CA GLY A 121 0.96 3.62 -20.94
C GLY A 121 0.17 4.48 -19.94
N VAL A 122 -0.32 3.87 -18.86
CA VAL A 122 -1.05 4.58 -17.81
C VAL A 122 -0.05 5.23 -16.85
N GLU A 123 -0.03 6.55 -16.84
CA GLU A 123 0.81 7.35 -15.95
C GLU A 123 0.06 7.65 -14.65
N VAL A 124 0.68 7.30 -13.52
CA VAL A 124 0.17 7.53 -12.18
C VAL A 124 1.17 8.34 -11.36
N HIS A 125 0.65 9.26 -10.55
CA HIS A 125 1.41 10.12 -9.65
C HIS A 125 0.98 9.82 -8.23
N SER A 126 1.93 9.43 -7.38
CA SER A 126 1.66 9.05 -5.99
C SER A 126 2.70 9.59 -5.04
N PRO A 127 2.33 10.12 -3.86
CA PRO A 127 3.27 10.22 -2.77
C PRO A 127 3.68 8.82 -2.34
N ALA A 128 4.95 8.64 -1.98
CA ALA A 128 5.48 7.36 -1.53
C ALA A 128 6.24 7.49 -0.22
N ARG A 129 6.39 6.37 0.49
CA ARG A 129 7.26 6.24 1.65
C ARG A 129 8.38 5.27 1.32
N VAL A 130 9.61 5.70 1.56
CA VAL A 130 10.79 4.86 1.37
C VAL A 130 11.12 4.21 2.70
N PHE A 131 10.91 2.90 2.77
CA PHE A 131 11.18 2.11 3.96
C PHE A 131 12.67 1.73 4.04
N PRO A 132 13.23 1.63 5.27
CA PRO A 132 14.60 1.19 5.45
C PRO A 132 14.76 -0.27 5.04
N GLU A 133 15.95 -0.64 4.55
CA GLU A 133 16.29 -2.00 4.16
C GLU A 133 16.17 -3.00 5.32
N SER A 134 16.42 -2.56 6.56
CA SER A 134 16.26 -3.38 7.76
C SER A 134 14.83 -3.85 8.01
N PHE A 135 13.83 -3.24 7.37
CA PHE A 135 12.43 -3.67 7.43
C PHE A 135 12.07 -4.66 6.30
N GLY A 136 12.97 -4.89 5.34
CA GLY A 136 12.71 -5.68 4.14
C GLY A 136 12.71 -7.20 4.35
N GLU A 137 13.05 -7.71 5.54
CA GLU A 137 13.02 -9.14 5.81
C GLU A 137 11.59 -9.68 5.65
N GLY A 138 11.39 -10.60 4.69
CA GLY A 138 10.07 -11.15 4.34
C GLY A 138 9.28 -10.34 3.31
N TYR A 139 9.81 -9.22 2.80
CA TYR A 139 9.21 -8.44 1.72
C TYR A 139 10.05 -8.50 0.44
N ASP A 140 9.40 -8.39 -0.72
CA ASP A 140 10.10 -8.19 -1.98
C ASP A 140 10.56 -6.73 -2.09
N MET A 141 11.85 -6.51 -1.81
CA MET A 141 12.47 -5.18 -1.81
C MET A 141 12.58 -4.56 -3.21
N ASP A 142 12.31 -5.32 -4.28
CA ASP A 142 12.33 -4.85 -5.65
C ASP A 142 10.96 -4.37 -6.16
N LEU A 143 9.92 -4.44 -5.32
CA LEU A 143 8.58 -3.95 -5.66
C LEU A 143 8.34 -2.50 -5.23
N PHE A 144 7.67 -1.77 -6.13
CA PHE A 144 6.98 -0.53 -5.77
C PHE A 144 5.49 -0.84 -5.57
N VAL A 145 5.04 -0.76 -4.34
CA VAL A 145 3.63 -0.96 -3.98
C VAL A 145 2.83 0.33 -4.19
N LEU A 146 1.75 0.23 -4.97
CA LEU A 146 0.81 1.32 -5.23
C LEU A 146 -0.44 1.15 -4.38
N ASP A 147 -0.81 2.20 -3.64
CA ASP A 147 -1.91 2.11 -2.67
C ASP A 147 -3.32 2.15 -3.24
N VAL A 148 -4.27 1.77 -2.38
CA VAL A 148 -5.70 1.74 -2.68
C VAL A 148 -6.27 3.10 -3.08
N ASN A 149 -5.68 4.23 -2.65
CA ASN A 149 -6.18 5.56 -3.00
C ASN A 149 -6.01 5.84 -4.49
N LEU A 150 -4.90 5.39 -5.08
CA LEU A 150 -4.66 5.46 -6.51
C LEU A 150 -5.74 4.71 -7.28
N LEU A 151 -6.02 3.46 -6.87
CA LEU A 151 -7.02 2.60 -7.49
C LEU A 151 -8.42 3.25 -7.44
N ARG A 152 -8.78 3.85 -6.30
CA ARG A 152 -10.03 4.60 -6.13
C ARG A 152 -10.09 5.85 -6.98
N ARG A 153 -9.03 6.66 -6.99
CA ARG A 153 -8.93 7.91 -7.75
C ARG A 153 -9.10 7.66 -9.25
N GLY A 154 -8.48 6.59 -9.75
CA GLY A 154 -8.62 6.12 -11.13
C GLY A 154 -9.96 5.44 -11.44
N ARG A 155 -10.82 5.22 -10.44
CA ARG A 155 -12.02 4.37 -10.53
C ARG A 155 -11.69 3.04 -11.22
N VAL A 156 -10.60 2.43 -10.78
CA VAL A 156 -10.07 1.20 -11.36
C VAL A 156 -11.07 0.07 -11.13
N VAL A 157 -11.14 -0.83 -12.10
CA VAL A 157 -11.73 -2.14 -11.92
C VAL A 157 -10.65 -3.17 -12.09
N GLN A 158 -10.43 -4.00 -11.07
CA GLN A 158 -9.55 -5.17 -11.17
C GLN A 158 -10.40 -6.41 -11.36
N ARG A 159 -10.10 -7.18 -12.41
CA ARG A 159 -10.73 -8.47 -12.68
C ARG A 159 -9.70 -9.57 -12.57
N PHE A 160 -9.94 -10.53 -11.70
CA PHE A 160 -9.09 -11.68 -11.51
C PHE A 160 -9.51 -12.82 -12.44
N HIS A 161 -8.53 -13.56 -12.90
CA HIS A 161 -8.71 -14.75 -13.72
C HIS A 161 -7.61 -15.76 -13.37
N GLN A 162 -7.70 -16.97 -13.90
CA GLN A 162 -6.59 -17.92 -13.78
C GLN A 162 -5.31 -17.28 -14.38
N GLY A 163 -4.22 -17.33 -13.62
CA GLY A 163 -2.92 -16.84 -14.06
C GLY A 163 -2.68 -15.33 -13.93
N GLY A 164 -3.57 -14.55 -13.31
CA GLY A 164 -3.30 -13.13 -13.05
C GLY A 164 -4.55 -12.27 -12.86
N SER A 165 -4.44 -10.99 -13.22
CA SER A 165 -5.58 -10.10 -13.22
C SER A 165 -5.43 -8.96 -14.21
N THR A 166 -6.48 -8.18 -14.40
CA THR A 166 -6.50 -7.05 -15.33
C THR A 166 -7.03 -5.81 -14.64
N LEU A 167 -6.32 -4.69 -14.75
CA LEU A 167 -6.74 -3.37 -14.30
C LEU A 167 -7.33 -2.57 -15.46
N THR A 168 -8.59 -2.17 -15.36
CA THR A 168 -9.23 -1.21 -16.27
C THR A 168 -9.38 0.14 -15.61
N PHE A 169 -8.71 1.16 -16.14
CA PHE A 169 -8.71 2.51 -15.58
C PHE A 169 -9.86 3.34 -16.17
N ARG A 170 -10.90 3.63 -15.37
CA ARG A 170 -12.07 4.41 -15.85
C ARG A 170 -11.86 5.91 -15.83
N ARG A 171 -10.90 6.41 -15.04
CA ARG A 171 -10.55 7.83 -14.93
C ARG A 171 -9.03 8.04 -14.90
N PRO A 172 -8.28 7.60 -15.94
CA PRO A 172 -6.81 7.66 -15.94
C PRO A 172 -6.26 9.08 -15.80
N ARG A 173 -6.96 10.10 -16.33
CA ARG A 173 -6.55 11.51 -16.19
C ARG A 173 -6.44 11.98 -14.74
N ARG A 174 -7.22 11.41 -13.82
CA ARG A 174 -7.18 11.76 -12.39
C ARG A 174 -5.96 11.20 -11.67
N LEU A 175 -5.25 10.27 -12.30
CA LEU A 175 -4.07 9.66 -11.71
C LEU A 175 -2.83 10.54 -11.83
N ARG A 176 -2.87 11.61 -12.62
CA ARG A 176 -1.75 12.53 -12.85
C ARG A 176 -1.67 13.69 -11.86
N THR A 177 -2.52 13.68 -10.84
CA THR A 177 -2.59 14.77 -9.86
C THR A 177 -2.57 14.17 -8.47
N VAL A 178 -1.53 14.45 -7.70
CA VAL A 178 -1.49 14.15 -6.26
C VAL A 178 -2.49 15.07 -5.57
N PRO A 179 -3.62 14.55 -5.06
CA PRO A 179 -4.56 15.40 -4.36
C PRO A 179 -3.98 15.70 -2.98
N LYS A 180 -4.30 16.88 -2.43
CA LYS A 180 -4.08 17.16 -1.01
C LYS A 180 -5.01 16.25 -0.21
N GLN A 181 -4.60 15.01 0.08
CA GLN A 181 -5.51 13.98 0.61
C GLN A 181 -5.47 13.85 2.13
N ARG A 182 -6.67 13.64 2.67
CA ARG A 182 -6.89 12.89 3.90
C ARG A 182 -6.65 11.40 3.62
N PRO A 183 -5.98 10.65 4.50
CA PRO A 183 -5.83 9.21 4.34
C PRO A 183 -7.21 8.56 4.14
N MET A 184 -7.37 7.74 3.11
CA MET A 184 -8.57 6.90 3.01
C MET A 184 -8.28 5.52 3.58
N LYS A 185 -9.35 4.93 4.09
CA LYS A 185 -9.40 3.60 4.70
C LYS A 185 -9.30 2.48 3.66
N VAL A 186 -8.78 1.34 4.09
CA VAL A 186 -8.71 0.09 3.33
C VAL A 186 -10.10 -0.46 3.01
N PHE A 187 -10.17 -1.46 2.14
CA PHE A 187 -11.42 -2.12 1.77
C PHE A 187 -11.66 -3.39 2.56
N THR A 188 -12.71 -3.41 3.36
CA THR A 188 -13.17 -4.61 4.06
C THR A 188 -14.58 -4.96 3.63
N PHE A 189 -15.00 -6.21 3.88
CA PHE A 189 -16.42 -6.56 3.92
C PHE A 189 -16.70 -7.41 5.14
N GLN A 190 -17.96 -7.42 5.56
CA GLN A 190 -18.39 -8.18 6.73
C GLN A 190 -18.92 -9.55 6.33
N VAL A 191 -18.50 -10.55 7.08
CA VAL A 191 -19.06 -11.90 7.07
C VAL A 191 -19.67 -12.21 8.43
N ARG A 192 -20.53 -13.21 8.51
CA ARG A 192 -21.18 -13.62 9.76
C ARG A 192 -21.03 -15.13 9.92
N GLU A 193 -20.83 -15.58 11.15
CA GLU A 193 -20.93 -17.01 11.44
C GLU A 193 -22.35 -17.52 11.16
N GLU A 194 -22.45 -18.77 10.70
CA GLU A 194 -23.73 -19.43 10.53
C GLU A 194 -24.40 -19.62 11.89
N GLY A 195 -25.66 -19.16 12.02
CA GLY A 195 -26.38 -19.16 13.30
C GLY A 195 -25.89 -18.16 14.35
N GLY A 196 -24.74 -17.51 14.13
CA GLY A 196 -24.16 -16.51 15.03
C GLY A 196 -24.70 -15.09 14.83
N LYS A 197 -24.49 -14.24 15.84
CA LYS A 197 -24.75 -12.78 15.77
C LYS A 197 -23.50 -11.96 15.50
N GLU A 198 -22.31 -12.53 15.70
CA GLU A 198 -21.05 -11.81 15.53
C GLU A 198 -20.71 -11.63 14.05
N HIS A 199 -20.21 -10.45 13.71
CA HIS A 199 -19.73 -10.09 12.38
C HIS A 199 -18.21 -10.02 12.41
N PHE A 200 -17.57 -10.62 11.39
CA PHE A 200 -16.12 -10.56 11.20
C PHE A 200 -15.78 -9.69 10.00
N GLN A 201 -14.63 -9.05 10.06
CA GLN A 201 -14.12 -8.23 8.98
C GLN A 201 -13.12 -9.00 8.14
N VAL A 202 -13.35 -8.99 6.82
CA VAL A 202 -12.42 -9.53 5.83
C VAL A 202 -11.82 -8.36 5.05
N LEU A 203 -10.52 -8.13 5.21
CA LEU A 203 -9.75 -7.20 4.40
C LEU A 203 -9.51 -7.79 3.01
N LEU A 204 -9.73 -6.99 1.97
CA LEU A 204 -9.24 -7.30 0.63
C LEU A 204 -7.85 -6.72 0.44
N ASP A 205 -6.85 -7.60 0.38
CA ASP A 205 -5.44 -7.23 0.29
C ASP A 205 -4.86 -7.87 -0.97
N THR A 206 -4.81 -7.11 -2.06
CA THR A 206 -4.24 -7.61 -3.33
C THR A 206 -2.72 -7.68 -3.32
N GLY A 207 -2.05 -7.17 -2.28
CA GLY A 207 -0.64 -7.42 -2.02
C GLY A 207 -0.38 -8.76 -1.34
N CYS A 208 -1.40 -9.40 -0.79
CA CYS A 208 -1.32 -10.75 -0.22
C CYS A 208 -1.62 -11.83 -1.26
N GLU A 209 -0.92 -12.97 -1.17
CA GLU A 209 -1.23 -14.12 -2.02
C GLU A 209 -2.42 -14.91 -1.47
N ASN A 210 -2.40 -15.29 -0.19
CA ASN A 210 -3.27 -16.31 0.37
C ASN A 210 -4.37 -15.73 1.29
N PHE A 211 -5.28 -16.60 1.72
CA PHE A 211 -6.21 -16.26 2.79
C PHE A 211 -5.52 -16.39 4.14
N SER A 212 -5.75 -15.43 5.03
CA SER A 212 -5.17 -15.45 6.37
C SER A 212 -6.17 -15.08 7.45
N ILE A 213 -5.90 -15.52 8.68
CA ILE A 213 -6.71 -15.25 9.87
C ILE A 213 -5.80 -14.65 10.96
N SER A 214 -6.28 -13.72 11.77
CA SER A 214 -5.47 -13.20 12.88
C SER A 214 -5.35 -14.19 14.04
N GLU A 215 -4.22 -14.12 14.75
CA GLU A 215 -4.00 -14.87 16.00
C GLU A 215 -5.06 -14.51 17.06
N GLU A 216 -5.50 -13.25 17.13
CA GLU A 216 -6.55 -12.83 18.06
C GLU A 216 -7.89 -13.51 17.77
N TRP A 217 -8.31 -13.54 16.50
CA TRP A 217 -9.53 -14.24 16.11
C TRP A 217 -9.44 -15.73 16.47
N LYS A 218 -8.28 -16.35 16.21
CA LYS A 218 -8.01 -17.76 16.51
C LYS A 218 -8.07 -18.03 18.02
N ALA A 219 -7.49 -17.16 18.84
CA ALA A 219 -7.56 -17.26 20.30
C ALA A 219 -9.00 -17.15 20.81
N LYS A 220 -9.76 -16.16 20.33
CA LYS A 220 -11.13 -15.90 20.77
C LYS A 220 -12.13 -17.00 20.39
N HIS A 221 -12.05 -17.56 19.18
CA HIS A 221 -13.11 -18.43 18.64
C HIS A 221 -12.74 -19.90 18.52
N ARG A 222 -11.45 -20.24 18.70
CA ARG A 222 -10.96 -21.61 18.55
C ARG A 222 -10.13 -22.07 19.74
N GLY A 223 -10.09 -21.33 20.84
CA GLY A 223 -9.48 -21.77 22.09
C GLY A 223 -8.03 -22.24 21.95
N GLY A 224 -7.28 -21.67 21.00
CA GLY A 224 -5.89 -22.06 20.74
C GLY A 224 -5.69 -23.35 19.92
N VAL A 225 -6.70 -23.83 19.18
CA VAL A 225 -6.51 -24.93 18.20
C VAL A 225 -5.30 -24.65 17.32
N ALA A 226 -4.36 -25.59 17.24
CA ALA A 226 -3.04 -25.37 16.65
C ALA A 226 -3.10 -24.93 15.16
N LYS A 227 -4.04 -25.47 14.38
CA LYS A 227 -4.15 -25.20 12.94
C LYS A 227 -5.61 -25.20 12.47
N VAL A 228 -6.02 -24.11 11.80
CA VAL A 228 -7.28 -24.07 11.05
C VAL A 228 -7.02 -24.71 9.70
N GLN A 229 -7.79 -25.74 9.34
CA GLN A 229 -7.63 -26.45 8.06
C GLN A 229 -8.44 -25.82 6.95
N ASP A 230 -9.68 -25.41 7.22
CA ASP A 230 -10.56 -24.85 6.21
C ASP A 230 -11.37 -23.69 6.78
N VAL A 231 -11.61 -22.69 5.95
CA VAL A 231 -12.49 -21.56 6.23
C VAL A 231 -13.52 -21.47 5.13
N TYR A 232 -14.79 -21.37 5.52
CA TYR A 232 -15.93 -21.17 4.63
C TYR A 232 -16.59 -19.84 4.97
N LEU A 233 -16.70 -18.95 3.99
CA LEU A 233 -17.39 -17.67 4.13
C LEU A 233 -18.67 -17.70 3.30
N ASN A 234 -19.81 -17.85 3.97
CA ASN A 234 -21.11 -17.80 3.30
C ASN A 234 -21.41 -16.37 2.86
N LEU A 235 -21.44 -16.14 1.54
CA LEU A 235 -21.80 -14.83 1.02
C LEU A 235 -23.32 -14.66 0.97
N ARG A 236 -24.04 -15.60 0.32
CA ARG A 236 -25.51 -15.81 0.31
C ARG A 236 -25.87 -17.14 -0.37
N GLN A 237 -26.99 -17.76 0.03
CA GLN A 237 -27.72 -18.78 -0.76
C GLN A 237 -26.83 -19.90 -1.33
N GLY A 238 -26.00 -20.53 -0.48
CA GLY A 238 -25.11 -21.63 -0.86
C GLY A 238 -23.93 -21.21 -1.75
N CYS A 239 -23.60 -19.92 -1.78
CA CYS A 239 -22.38 -19.41 -2.39
C CYS A 239 -21.34 -19.15 -1.30
N ASP A 240 -20.53 -20.18 -1.03
CA ASP A 240 -19.53 -20.17 0.03
C ASP A 240 -18.13 -20.00 -0.58
N LEU A 241 -17.41 -18.98 -0.12
CA LEU A 241 -15.97 -18.89 -0.41
C LEU A 241 -15.24 -19.86 0.51
N HIS A 242 -14.61 -20.86 -0.09
CA HIS A 242 -13.73 -21.79 0.60
C HIS A 242 -12.27 -21.36 0.46
N ALA A 243 -11.55 -21.36 1.58
CA ALA A 243 -10.12 -21.22 1.67
C ALA A 243 -9.53 -22.37 2.50
N SER A 244 -8.61 -23.14 1.91
CA SER A 244 -7.91 -24.23 2.56
C SER A 244 -6.55 -23.79 3.10
N GLY A 245 -6.18 -24.27 4.28
CA GLY A 245 -4.89 -24.06 4.94
C GLY A 245 -4.53 -22.59 5.14
N PRO A 246 -5.42 -21.76 5.72
CA PRO A 246 -5.15 -20.34 5.88
C PRO A 246 -3.92 -20.08 6.76
N SER A 247 -3.10 -19.11 6.36
CA SER A 247 -1.98 -18.63 7.17
C SER A 247 -2.48 -17.86 8.39
N THR A 248 -1.66 -17.80 9.44
CA THR A 248 -1.95 -16.92 10.58
C THR A 248 -1.20 -15.60 10.45
N LEU A 249 -1.90 -14.51 10.74
CA LEU A 249 -1.34 -13.16 10.82
C LEU A 249 -1.19 -12.75 12.29
N MET A 250 -0.10 -12.06 12.61
CA MET A 250 0.14 -11.54 13.95
C MET A 250 -0.71 -10.29 14.24
N SER A 251 -1.07 -9.52 13.21
CA SER A 251 -1.85 -8.29 13.38
C SER A 251 -3.26 -8.57 13.91
N ALA A 252 -3.65 -7.78 14.92
CA ALA A 252 -4.97 -7.73 15.53
C ALA A 252 -5.95 -6.80 14.77
N ALA A 253 -5.46 -6.04 13.79
CA ALA A 253 -6.25 -4.97 13.17
C ALA A 253 -7.43 -5.49 12.34
N GLN A 254 -7.36 -6.74 11.86
CA GLN A 254 -8.37 -7.38 11.01
C GLN A 254 -8.55 -8.83 11.46
N ASP A 255 -9.79 -9.34 11.42
CA ASP A 255 -10.06 -10.75 11.73
C ASP A 255 -9.47 -11.66 10.66
N MET A 256 -9.63 -11.28 9.39
CA MET A 256 -9.30 -12.07 8.23
C MET A 256 -8.78 -11.19 7.09
N VAL A 257 -7.90 -11.77 6.26
CA VAL A 257 -7.35 -11.12 5.06
C VAL A 257 -7.51 -12.06 3.87
N MET A 258 -8.01 -11.54 2.76
CA MET A 258 -8.20 -12.26 1.52
C MET A 258 -7.25 -11.74 0.44
N GLY A 259 -6.26 -12.57 0.11
CA GLY A 259 -5.30 -12.33 -0.96
C GLY A 259 -5.80 -12.59 -2.38
N CYS A 260 -4.89 -12.46 -3.33
CA CYS A 260 -5.12 -12.64 -4.76
C CYS A 260 -5.56 -14.06 -5.14
N ARG A 261 -5.05 -15.11 -4.49
CA ARG A 261 -5.34 -16.49 -4.88
C ARG A 261 -6.81 -16.88 -4.67
N PRO A 262 -7.44 -16.61 -3.51
CA PRO A 262 -8.90 -16.72 -3.39
C PRO A 262 -9.64 -15.84 -4.40
N LEU A 263 -9.18 -14.61 -4.65
CA LEU A 263 -9.84 -13.73 -5.64
C LEU A 263 -9.79 -14.32 -7.06
N GLN A 264 -8.68 -14.94 -7.47
CA GLN A 264 -8.54 -15.64 -8.74
C GLN A 264 -9.42 -16.90 -8.81
N GLN A 265 -9.47 -17.69 -7.73
CA GLN A 265 -10.28 -18.91 -7.64
C GLN A 265 -11.76 -18.64 -7.98
N TYR A 266 -12.29 -17.48 -7.57
CA TYR A 266 -13.68 -17.10 -7.79
C TYR A 266 -13.85 -16.03 -8.88
N GLU A 267 -12.88 -15.88 -9.79
CA GLU A 267 -12.89 -14.87 -10.88
C GLU A 267 -13.37 -13.49 -10.40
N ALA A 268 -12.85 -13.03 -9.27
CA ALA A 268 -13.40 -11.89 -8.57
C ALA A 268 -13.24 -10.60 -9.38
N GLY A 269 -14.14 -9.64 -9.12
CA GLY A 269 -14.10 -8.30 -9.71
C GLY A 269 -14.19 -7.24 -8.63
N ILE A 270 -13.12 -6.47 -8.43
CA ILE A 270 -13.11 -5.33 -7.50
C ILE A 270 -13.35 -4.04 -8.28
N ASP A 271 -14.45 -3.34 -7.98
CA ASP A 271 -14.73 -2.00 -8.49
C ASP A 271 -14.39 -0.97 -7.41
N TYR A 272 -13.18 -0.43 -7.46
CA TYR A 272 -12.69 0.54 -6.47
C TYR A 272 -13.47 1.86 -6.50
N GLY A 273 -14.09 2.19 -7.63
CA GLY A 273 -14.92 3.39 -7.77
C GLY A 273 -16.32 3.24 -7.18
N ARG A 274 -16.89 2.03 -7.23
CA ARG A 274 -18.21 1.70 -6.66
C ARG A 274 -18.11 1.04 -5.29
N GLN A 275 -16.91 0.68 -4.85
CA GLN A 275 -16.62 0.02 -3.57
C GLN A 275 -17.38 -1.30 -3.44
N THR A 276 -17.23 -2.15 -4.45
CA THR A 276 -17.89 -3.45 -4.48
C THR A 276 -16.93 -4.50 -4.98
N VAL A 277 -17.03 -5.69 -4.40
CA VAL A 277 -16.39 -6.90 -4.93
C VAL A 277 -17.48 -7.83 -5.44
N SER A 278 -17.23 -8.51 -6.55
CA SER A 278 -18.08 -9.58 -7.05
C SER A 278 -17.31 -10.88 -7.13
N PHE A 279 -17.96 -11.99 -6.83
CA PHE A 279 -17.41 -13.35 -6.90
C PHE A 279 -18.28 -14.20 -7.81
N ARG A 280 -17.66 -15.08 -8.60
CA ARG A 280 -18.34 -15.96 -9.55
C ARG A 280 -18.44 -17.38 -9.00
N PHE A 281 -19.63 -17.96 -9.09
CA PHE A 281 -19.95 -19.34 -8.73
C PHE A 281 -20.69 -20.00 -9.90
N GLY A 282 -19.93 -20.57 -10.84
CA GLY A 282 -20.48 -21.08 -12.10
C GLY A 282 -21.18 -19.97 -12.91
N ALA A 283 -22.50 -20.10 -13.09
CA ALA A 283 -23.33 -19.11 -13.78
C ALA A 283 -23.81 -17.96 -12.86
N LYS A 284 -23.62 -18.06 -11.54
CA LYS A 284 -24.04 -17.04 -10.58
C LYS A 284 -22.91 -16.06 -10.30
N THR A 285 -23.27 -14.81 -10.04
CA THR A 285 -22.35 -13.79 -9.53
C THR A 285 -22.94 -13.16 -8.28
N VAL A 286 -22.19 -13.24 -7.18
CA VAL A 286 -22.57 -12.60 -5.91
C VAL A 286 -21.79 -11.32 -5.77
N LYS A 287 -22.48 -10.22 -5.45
CA LYS A 287 -21.89 -8.90 -5.30
C LYS A 287 -22.00 -8.44 -3.86
N VAL A 288 -20.87 -8.04 -3.27
CA VAL A 288 -20.74 -7.57 -1.90
C VAL A 288 -20.30 -6.11 -1.91
N LYS A 289 -20.87 -5.31 -1.01
CA LYS A 289 -20.49 -3.91 -0.81
C LYS A 289 -19.32 -3.86 0.18
N LEU A 290 -18.28 -3.11 -0.18
CA LEU A 290 -17.12 -2.87 0.66
C LEU A 290 -17.40 -1.72 1.63
N GLN A 291 -16.80 -1.80 2.81
CA GLN A 291 -16.87 -0.81 3.87
C GLN A 291 -15.50 -0.11 4.04
N HIS A 292 -15.52 1.02 4.75
CA HIS A 292 -14.32 1.77 5.12
C HIS A 292 -14.07 1.57 6.61
N VAL A 293 -12.99 0.89 6.97
CA VAL A 293 -12.58 0.69 8.36
C VAL A 293 -11.31 1.46 8.65
#